data_AF-A0A806JFA1-F1
#
_entry.id   AF-A0A806JFA1-F1
#
_cell.length_a   1.000
_cell.length_b   1.000
_cell.length_c   1.000
_cell.angle_alpha   90.00
_cell.angle_beta   90.00
_cell.angle_gamma   90.00
#
_symmetry.space_group_name_H-M   'P 1'
#
loop_
_entity.id
_entity.type
_entity.pdbx_description
1 polymer ?
#
loop_
_entity_poly.entity_id
_entity_poly.type
_entity_poly.pdbx_seq_one_letter_code
_entity_poly.pdbx_strand_id
1 'polypeptide(L)' 'MNLSEQTAYLDRGDGVCHHFDEQTNLCKIYENRPLVCRVEDYYKAHLSHLYSWEEFVKLNLEICNKL' A
#
# COMPACT_ATOMS: atom_id res chain seq x y z
N MET A 1 -9.66 -12.08 -9.33
CA MET A 1 -8.98 -10.94 -8.67
C MET A 1 -7.96 -11.51 -7.71
N ASN A 2 -6.70 -11.08 -7.77
CA ASN A 2 -5.70 -11.45 -6.78
C ASN A 2 -5.95 -10.59 -5.53
N LEU A 3 -6.59 -11.18 -4.52
CA LEU A 3 -6.86 -10.51 -3.25
C LEU A 3 -5.61 -10.68 -2.36
N SER A 4 -5.08 -9.55 -1.88
CA SER A 4 -4.00 -9.55 -0.89
C SER A 4 -4.58 -9.88 0.48
N GLU A 5 -4.07 -10.93 1.12
CA GLU A 5 -4.48 -11.32 2.48
C GLU A 5 -4.24 -10.19 3.49
N GLN A 6 -3.14 -9.44 3.29
CA GLN A 6 -2.71 -8.35 4.16
C GLN A 6 -3.67 -7.15 4.16
N THR A 7 -4.49 -6.99 3.11
CA THR A 7 -5.45 -5.88 2.98
C THR A 7 -6.90 -6.35 2.95
N ALA A 8 -7.16 -7.65 3.14
CA ALA A 8 -8.51 -8.21 3.04
C ALA A 8 -9.51 -7.54 4.02
N TYR A 9 -9.06 -7.19 5.22
CA TYR A 9 -9.89 -6.51 6.22
C TYR A 9 -10.25 -5.04 5.87
N LEU A 10 -9.57 -4.45 4.88
CA LEU A 10 -9.84 -3.09 4.40
C LEU A 10 -10.86 -3.08 3.26
N ASP A 11 -11.10 -4.22 2.60
CA ASP A 11 -12.00 -4.31 1.47
C ASP A 11 -13.46 -4.04 1.87
N ARG A 12 -14.14 -3.20 1.10
CA ARG A 12 -15.59 -2.94 1.19
C ARG A 12 -16.42 -4.06 0.57
N GLY A 13 -15.78 -4.99 -0.15
CA GLY A 13 -16.40 -6.13 -0.85
C GLY A 13 -16.46 -5.96 -2.37
N ASP A 14 -15.95 -4.84 -2.89
CA ASP A 14 -15.86 -4.52 -4.31
C ASP A 14 -14.41 -4.29 -4.78
N GLY A 15 -13.43 -4.60 -3.92
CA GLY A 15 -12.01 -4.35 -4.18
C GLY A 15 -11.55 -2.94 -3.82
N VAL A 16 -12.44 -2.09 -3.29
CA VAL A 16 -12.11 -0.73 -2.82
C VAL A 16 -12.01 -0.73 -1.30
N CYS A 17 -11.05 0.02 -0.76
CA CYS A 17 -10.93 0.20 0.69
C CYS A 17 -12.14 0.94 1.27
N HIS A 18 -12.72 0.47 2.38
CA HIS A 18 -13.86 1.13 3.03
C HIS A 18 -13.55 2.53 3.60
N HIS A 19 -12.25 2.88 3.72
CA HIS A 19 -11.80 4.22 4.09
C HIS A 19 -11.54 5.15 2.89
N PHE A 20 -11.70 4.67 1.65
CA PHE A 20 -11.56 5.51 0.46
C PHE A 20 -12.72 6.52 0.38
N ASP A 21 -12.40 7.76 0.08
CA ASP A 21 -13.36 8.81 -0.25
C ASP A 21 -13.35 9.07 -1.75
N GLU A 22 -14.39 8.60 -2.43
CA GLU A 22 -14.54 8.70 -3.90
C GLU A 22 -14.70 10.13 -4.40
N GLN A 23 -15.10 11.07 -3.53
CA GLN A 23 -15.26 12.47 -3.95
C GLN A 23 -13.92 13.21 -3.99
N THR A 24 -13.02 12.90 -3.06
CA THR A 24 -11.73 13.58 -2.89
C THR A 24 -10.56 12.76 -3.40
N ASN A 25 -10.76 11.47 -3.67
CA ASN A 25 -9.72 10.46 -3.91
C ASN A 25 -8.72 10.34 -2.75
N LEU A 26 -9.13 10.66 -1.52
CA LEU A 26 -8.30 10.58 -0.33
C LEU A 26 -8.73 9.46 0.62
N CYS A 27 -7.83 9.08 1.53
CA CYS A 27 -8.15 8.17 2.62
C CYS A 27 -8.73 8.96 3.81
N LYS A 28 -9.90 8.56 4.29
CA LYS A 28 -10.59 9.20 5.44
C LYS A 28 -9.82 9.12 6.76
N ILE A 29 -8.86 8.20 6.85
CA ILE A 29 -8.03 7.99 8.03
C ILE A 29 -6.54 8.18 7.72
N TYR A 30 -6.17 9.04 6.77
CA TYR A 30 -4.79 9.15 6.25
C TYR A 30 -3.71 9.19 7.36
N GLU A 31 -3.89 10.05 8.38
CA GLU A 31 -2.97 10.17 9.51
C GLU A 31 -2.89 8.89 10.37
N ASN A 32 -3.99 8.14 10.45
CA ASN A 32 -4.13 6.92 11.25
C ASN A 32 -4.12 5.64 10.41
N ARG A 33 -3.70 5.72 9.14
CA ARG A 33 -3.72 4.58 8.20
C ARG A 33 -2.94 3.39 8.81
N PRO A 34 -3.37 2.14 8.61
CA PRO A 34 -2.66 0.98 9.17
C PRO A 34 -1.26 0.83 8.54
N LEU A 35 -0.38 0.07 9.20
CA LEU A 35 1.02 -0.11 8.76
C LEU A 35 1.12 -0.55 7.29
N VAL A 36 0.25 -1.47 6.84
CA VAL A 36 0.22 -1.96 5.45
C VAL A 36 0.02 -0.84 4.40
N CYS A 37 -0.57 0.30 4.78
CA CYS A 37 -0.75 1.47 3.91
C CYS A 37 0.35 2.53 4.05
N ARG A 38 1.30 2.35 4.98
CA ARG A 38 2.42 3.28 5.22
C ARG A 38 3.67 2.75 4.53
N VAL A 39 3.89 3.13 3.28
CA VAL A 39 4.94 2.57 2.41
C VAL A 39 6.33 2.50 3.08
N GLU A 40 6.81 3.62 3.63
CA GLU A 40 8.14 3.67 4.25
C GLU A 40 8.21 2.86 5.55
N ASP A 41 7.21 2.98 6.42
CA ASP A 41 7.17 2.24 7.69
C ASP A 41 7.06 0.74 7.46
N TYR A 42 6.23 0.32 6.50
CA TYR A 42 6.09 -1.08 6.10
C TYR A 42 7.40 -1.62 5.55
N TYR A 43 8.08 -0.86 4.67
CA TYR A 43 9.40 -1.21 4.17
C TYR A 43 10.39 -1.39 5.34
N LYS A 44 10.44 -0.44 6.28
CA LYS A 44 11.34 -0.52 7.44
C LYS A 44 11.06 -1.77 8.28
N ALA A 45 9.79 -2.08 8.51
CA ALA A 45 9.36 -3.20 9.35
C ALA A 45 9.58 -4.57 8.68
N HIS A 46 9.43 -4.67 7.35
CA HIS A 46 9.32 -5.97 6.68
C HIS A 46 10.32 -6.23 5.57
N LEU A 47 10.95 -5.20 4.99
CA LEU A 47 11.73 -5.33 3.75
C LEU A 47 13.14 -4.73 3.83
N SER A 48 13.44 -3.94 4.86
CA SER A 48 14.74 -3.28 5.06
C SER A 48 15.92 -4.25 5.23
N HIS A 49 15.64 -5.52 5.54
CA HIS A 49 16.64 -6.59 5.61
C HIS A 49 16.89 -7.26 4.25
N LEU A 50 16.06 -7.01 3.24
CA LEU A 50 16.15 -7.59 1.90
C LEU A 50 16.67 -6.60 0.87
N TYR A 51 16.25 -5.35 0.96
CA TYR A 51 16.57 -4.30 0.01
C TYR A 51 17.00 -3.05 0.76
N SER A 52 17.90 -2.26 0.16
CA SER A 52 18.05 -0.86 0.52
C SER A 52 16.83 -0.05 0.09
N TRP A 53 16.70 1.18 0.63
CA TRP A 53 15.57 2.05 0.29
C TRP A 53 15.57 2.40 -1.19
N GLU A 54 16.75 2.70 -1.74
CA GLU A 54 16.93 3.03 -3.15
C GLU A 54 16.56 1.86 -4.06
N GLU A 55 16.96 0.63 -3.72
CA GLU A 55 16.59 -0.57 -4.48
C GLU A 55 15.09 -0.84 -4.42
N PHE A 56 14.48 -0.72 -3.24
CA PHE A 56 13.03 -0.87 -3.07
C PHE A 56 12.27 0.14 -3.93
N VAL A 57 12.67 1.42 -3.91
CA VAL A 57 12.04 2.46 -4.74
C VAL A 57 12.26 2.17 -6.23
N LYS A 58 13.47 1.79 -6.63
CA LYS A 58 13.80 1.46 -8.03
C LYS A 58 12.94 0.31 -8.55
N LEU A 59 12.83 -0.78 -7.81
CA LEU A 59 12.02 -1.95 -8.20
C LEU A 59 10.54 -1.58 -8.37
N ASN A 60 9.99 -0.77 -7.45
CA ASN A 60 8.61 -0.30 -7.57
C ASN A 60 8.41 0.57 -8.82
N LEU A 61 9.34 1.51 -9.12
CA LEU A 61 9.27 2.34 -10.32
C LEU A 61 9.38 1.50 -11.61
N GLU A 62 10.24 0.49 -11.64
CA GLU A 62 10.37 -0.42 -12.79
C GLU A 62 9.07 -1.17 -13.09
N ILE A 63 8.32 -1.57 -12.05
CA ILE A 63 7.00 -2.21 -12.22
C ILE A 63 5.95 -1.18 -12.66
N CYS A 64 5.90 0.00 -12.04
CA CYS A 64 4.97 1.06 -12.43
C CYS A 64 5.10 1.46 -13.90
N ASN A 65 6.30 1.45 -14.46
CA ASN A 65 6.54 1.77 -15.87
C ASN A 65 6.18 0.64 -16.85
N LYS A 66 5.84 -0.55 -16.37
CA LYS A 66 5.46 -1.72 -17.20
C LYS A 66 3.95 -2.00 -17.21
N LEU A 67 3.20 -1.32 -16.35
CA LEU A 67 1.73 -1.40 -16.23
C LEU A 67 1.05 -0.39 -17.16
#